data_AF-A0A7W1U1N1-F1
#
_entry.id   AF-A0A7W1U1N1-F1
#
_cell.length_a   1.000
_cell.length_b   1.000
_cell.length_c   1.000
_cell.angle_alpha   90.00
_cell.angle_beta   90.00
_cell.angle_gamma   90.00
#
_symmetry.space_group_name_H-M   'P 1'
#
loop_
_entity.id
_entity.type
_entity.pdbx_description
1 polymer ?
#
loop_
_entity_poly.entity_id
_entity_poly.type
_entity_poly.pdbx_seq_one_letter_code
_entity_poly.pdbx_strand_id
1 'polypeptide(L)'
;MKIKRRHVTLLEILLVLAILGIVGGIMGINIRKALHEQRFKSEVEVLINQLRLAQELMLIFNGDLYLTLDAAQDGIVSKINLEQPLASWTPPQKSLSHKFTTIRRISLYPPPVGDTSKGALIKFMSGGAIMTKGILRMSTAEQDGPGVLSRYLCLPGYPAPLASVARQLTEEECLTKDEAFDAQLTGRTMGELKVEKGVGVEQ
;
A
#
# COMPACT_ATOMS: atom_id res chain seq x y z
N MET A 1 -53.63 -41.01 -1.12
CA MET A 1 -52.42 -40.45 -1.75
C MET A 1 -51.27 -41.45 -1.55
N LYS A 2 -50.97 -42.30 -2.56
CA LYS A 2 -49.98 -43.39 -2.41
C LYS A 2 -48.57 -42.85 -2.65
N ILE A 3 -47.76 -42.77 -1.60
CA ILE A 3 -46.34 -42.38 -1.67
C ILE A 3 -45.54 -43.57 -2.24
N LYS A 4 -45.15 -43.49 -3.51
CA LYS A 4 -44.23 -44.47 -4.13
C LYS A 4 -42.82 -44.25 -3.57
N ARG A 5 -42.36 -45.16 -2.70
CA ARG A 5 -40.96 -45.20 -2.27
C ARG A 5 -40.08 -45.66 -3.44
N ARG A 6 -39.36 -44.74 -4.07
CA ARG A 6 -38.28 -45.08 -5.01
C ARG A 6 -37.05 -45.49 -4.20
N HIS A 7 -36.46 -46.61 -4.58
CA HIS A 7 -35.19 -47.05 -4.01
C HIS A 7 -34.12 -46.23 -4.71
N VAL A 8 -33.52 -45.29 -3.99
CA VAL A 8 -32.35 -44.55 -4.49
C VAL A 8 -31.26 -45.59 -4.71
N THR A 9 -30.79 -45.69 -5.95
CA THR A 9 -29.76 -46.67 -6.27
C THR A 9 -28.44 -46.18 -5.67
N LEU A 10 -27.59 -47.10 -5.20
CA LEU A 10 -26.27 -46.77 -4.67
C LEU A 10 -25.44 -45.96 -5.68
N LEU A 11 -25.66 -46.22 -6.98
CA LEU A 11 -25.07 -45.47 -8.09
C LEU A 11 -25.51 -44.00 -8.12
N GLU A 12 -26.78 -43.70 -7.84
CA GLU A 12 -27.30 -42.33 -7.81
C GLU A 12 -26.68 -41.52 -6.67
N ILE A 13 -26.50 -42.12 -5.49
CA ILE A 13 -25.81 -41.47 -4.36
C ILE A 13 -24.34 -41.21 -4.70
N LEU A 14 -23.63 -42.18 -5.29
CA LEU A 14 -22.24 -41.99 -5.72
C LEU A 14 -22.11 -40.88 -6.77
N LEU A 15 -23.05 -40.79 -7.71
CA LEU A 15 -23.05 -39.76 -8.74
C LEU A 15 -23.26 -38.37 -8.13
N VAL A 16 -24.19 -38.22 -7.17
CA VAL A 16 -24.41 -36.96 -6.45
C VAL A 16 -23.16 -36.56 -5.66
N LEU A 17 -22.53 -37.49 -4.95
CA LEU A 17 -21.30 -37.22 -4.20
C LEU A 17 -20.14 -36.81 -5.13
N ALA A 18 -20.01 -37.44 -6.30
CA ALA A 18 -19.01 -37.08 -7.29
C ALA A 18 -19.22 -35.65 -7.81
N ILE A 19 -20.46 -35.27 -8.13
CA ILE A 19 -20.79 -33.91 -8.59
C ILE A 19 -20.51 -32.88 -7.48
N LEU A 20 -20.94 -33.16 -6.25
CA LEU A 20 -20.67 -32.28 -5.10
C LEU A 20 -19.17 -32.11 -4.85
N GLY A 21 -18.39 -33.18 -4.97
CA GLY A 21 -16.93 -33.14 -4.85
C GLY A 21 -16.28 -32.26 -5.91
N ILE A 22 -16.70 -32.36 -7.17
CA ILE A 22 -16.20 -31.53 -8.27
C ILE A 22 -16.52 -30.05 -8.02
N VAL A 23 -17.77 -29.74 -7.67
CA VAL A 23 -18.21 -28.36 -7.40
C VAL A 23 -17.45 -27.78 -6.20
N GLY A 24 -17.32 -28.55 -5.12
CA GLY A 24 -16.56 -28.16 -3.94
C GLY A 24 -15.07 -27.90 -4.24
N GLY A 25 -14.47 -28.74 -5.08
CA GLY A 25 -13.09 -28.57 -5.54
C GLY A 25 -12.88 -27.26 -6.30
N ILE A 26 -13.75 -26.94 -7.27
CA ILE A 26 -13.67 -25.70 -8.05
C ILE A 26 -13.85 -24.47 -7.13
N MET A 27 -14.81 -24.51 -6.20
CA MET A 27 -15.03 -23.42 -5.25
C MET A 27 -13.82 -23.22 -4.33
N GLY A 28 -13.20 -24.29 -3.84
CA GLY A 28 -12.03 -24.22 -2.97
C GLY A 28 -10.84 -23.50 -3.61
N ILE A 29 -10.59 -23.75 -4.91
CA ILE A 29 -9.53 -23.08 -5.67
C ILE A 29 -9.80 -21.57 -5.77
N ASN A 30 -11.04 -21.18 -6.06
CA ASN A 30 -11.42 -19.77 -6.19
C ASN A 30 -11.32 -19.01 -4.86
N ILE A 31 -11.76 -19.61 -3.75
CA ILE A 31 -11.66 -19.02 -2.41
C ILE A 31 -10.20 -18.78 -2.04
N ARG A 32 -9.33 -19.76 -2.27
CA ARG A 32 -7.90 -19.61 -1.96
C ARG A 32 -7.25 -18.48 -2.75
N LYS A 33 -7.58 -18.34 -4.04
CA LYS A 33 -7.10 -17.24 -4.88
C LYS A 33 -7.59 -15.88 -4.37
N ALA A 34 -8.88 -15.77 -4.04
CA ALA A 34 -9.47 -14.55 -3.50
C ALA A 34 -8.85 -14.15 -2.15
N LEU A 35 -8.65 -15.10 -1.24
CA LEU A 35 -7.99 -14.86 0.04
C LEU A 35 -6.54 -14.39 -0.14
N HIS A 36 -5.80 -14.98 -1.08
CA HIS A 36 -4.44 -14.54 -1.37
C HIS A 36 -4.39 -13.10 -1.89
N GLU A 37 -5.30 -12.75 -2.80
CA GLU A 37 -5.41 -11.39 -3.32
C GLU A 37 -5.80 -10.38 -2.23
N GLN A 38 -6.74 -10.76 -1.36
CA GLN A 38 -7.18 -9.90 -0.25
C GLN A 38 -6.04 -9.66 0.75
N ARG A 39 -5.26 -10.69 1.10
CA ARG A 39 -4.10 -10.54 1.99
C ARG A 39 -3.06 -9.60 1.38
N PHE A 40 -2.77 -9.76 0.10
CA PHE A 40 -1.85 -8.85 -0.60
C PHE A 40 -2.36 -7.40 -0.57
N LYS A 41 -3.64 -7.16 -0.89
CA LYS A 41 -4.23 -5.81 -0.82
C LYS A 41 -4.15 -5.21 0.59
N SER A 42 -4.45 -6.01 1.61
CA SER A 42 -4.38 -5.56 3.00
C SER A 42 -2.96 -5.22 3.43
N GLU A 43 -1.96 -6.03 3.04
CA GLU A 43 -0.54 -5.72 3.32
C GLU A 43 -0.08 -4.42 2.62
N VAL A 44 -0.51 -4.20 1.37
CA VAL A 44 -0.22 -2.94 0.65
C VAL A 44 -0.85 -1.74 1.37
N GLU A 45 -2.07 -1.87 1.88
CA GLU A 45 -2.74 -0.82 2.64
C GLU A 45 -2.03 -0.52 3.97
N VAL A 46 -1.56 -1.55 4.67
CA VAL A 46 -0.73 -1.39 5.87
C VAL A 46 0.55 -0.62 5.55
N LEU A 47 1.23 -0.93 4.44
CA LEU A 47 2.42 -0.18 4.02
C LEU A 47 2.12 1.29 3.74
N ILE A 48 1.01 1.59 3.05
CA ILE A 48 0.58 2.98 2.79
C ILE A 48 0.34 3.71 4.11
N ASN A 49 -0.32 3.06 5.08
CA ASN A 49 -0.57 3.66 6.39
C ASN A 49 0.72 3.88 7.17
N GLN A 50 1.72 3.01 7.04
CA GLN A 50 3.05 3.24 7.61
C GLN A 50 3.78 4.43 6.99
N LEU A 51 3.64 4.62 5.67
CA LEU A 51 4.20 5.78 4.99
C LEU A 51 3.53 7.07 5.43
N ARG A 52 2.19 7.08 5.56
CA ARG A 52 1.45 8.22 6.11
C ARG A 52 1.87 8.52 7.54
N LEU A 53 1.99 7.48 8.38
CA LEU A 53 2.50 7.64 9.73
C LEU A 53 3.90 8.25 9.73
N ALA A 54 4.81 7.80 8.88
CA ALA A 54 6.15 8.39 8.77
C ALA A 54 6.11 9.88 8.36
N GLN A 55 5.23 10.26 7.43
CA GLN A 55 4.99 11.67 7.06
C GLN A 55 4.48 12.48 8.26
N GLU A 56 3.50 11.97 9.00
CA GLU A 56 2.96 12.64 10.18
C GLU A 56 4.01 12.79 11.28
N LEU A 57 4.80 11.73 11.56
CA LEU A 57 5.88 11.78 12.55
C LEU A 57 6.96 12.80 12.16
N MET A 58 7.28 12.94 10.88
CA MET A 58 8.23 13.93 10.38
C MET A 58 7.76 15.35 10.72
N LEU A 59 6.47 15.63 10.54
CA LEU A 59 5.89 16.95 10.84
C LEU A 59 5.81 17.21 12.34
N ILE A 60 5.38 16.20 13.12
CA ILE A 60 5.20 16.33 14.57
C ILE A 60 6.55 16.55 15.27
N PHE A 61 7.58 15.81 14.87
CA PHE A 61 8.88 15.86 15.52
C PHE A 61 9.85 16.87 14.90
N ASN A 62 9.50 17.44 13.73
CA ASN A 62 10.38 18.32 12.97
C ASN A 62 11.79 17.71 12.81
N GLY A 63 11.83 16.42 12.49
CA GLY A 63 13.07 15.64 12.39
C GLY A 63 13.06 14.73 11.18
N ASP A 64 14.24 14.33 10.74
CA ASP A 64 14.42 13.49 9.58
C ASP A 64 14.17 12.02 9.94
N LEU A 65 13.34 11.37 9.13
CA LEU A 65 12.96 9.97 9.27
C LEU A 65 13.29 9.20 8.00
N TYR A 66 13.53 7.91 8.15
CA TYR A 66 13.67 7.01 7.03
C TYR A 66 12.97 5.69 7.30
N LEU A 67 12.23 5.23 6.30
CA LEU A 67 11.58 3.94 6.28
C LEU A 67 12.43 2.98 5.43
N THR A 68 12.90 1.89 6.06
CA THR A 68 13.65 0.84 5.37
C THR A 68 12.73 -0.33 5.05
N LEU A 69 12.76 -0.79 3.81
CA LEU A 69 12.06 -1.97 3.33
C LEU A 69 13.11 -3.00 2.94
N ASP A 70 13.35 -3.96 3.83
CA ASP A 70 14.40 -4.96 3.66
C ASP A 70 13.78 -6.32 3.31
N ALA A 71 14.30 -6.97 2.27
CA ALA A 71 13.96 -8.37 1.98
C ALA A 71 14.48 -9.30 3.09
N ALA A 72 13.58 -10.08 3.66
CA ALA A 72 13.86 -11.16 4.58
C ALA A 72 13.55 -12.51 3.92
N GLN A 73 14.00 -13.61 4.53
CA GLN A 73 13.76 -14.96 4.00
C GLN A 73 12.28 -15.28 3.76
N ASP A 74 11.38 -14.66 4.54
CA ASP A 74 9.94 -14.90 4.45
C ASP A 74 9.15 -13.60 4.24
N GLY A 75 9.57 -12.78 3.28
CA GLY A 75 8.86 -11.60 2.82
C GLY A 75 9.65 -10.32 3.04
N ILE A 76 8.97 -9.21 3.34
CA ILE A 76 9.60 -7.89 3.47
C ILE A 76 9.38 -7.39 4.90
N VAL A 77 10.42 -6.80 5.50
CA VAL A 77 10.31 -6.13 6.80
C VAL A 77 10.41 -4.62 6.57
N SER A 78 9.39 -3.90 6.99
CA SER A 78 9.39 -2.43 7.08
C SER A 78 9.85 -2.02 8.47
N LYS A 79 10.76 -1.04 8.54
CA LYS A 79 11.15 -0.37 9.79
C LYS A 79 11.18 1.13 9.59
N ILE A 80 10.50 1.87 10.46
CA ILE A 80 10.63 3.32 10.55
C ILE A 80 11.72 3.62 11.57
N ASN A 81 12.73 4.38 11.14
CA ASN A 81 13.84 4.82 11.96
C ASN A 81 13.91 6.35 11.95
N LEU A 82 14.42 6.90 13.05
CA LEU A 82 14.66 8.33 13.21
C LEU A 82 16.16 8.54 13.14
N GLU A 83 16.60 9.57 12.41
CA GLU A 83 18.02 9.90 12.33
C GLU A 83 18.56 10.37 13.69
N GLN A 84 17.73 11.12 14.42
CA GLN A 84 18.06 11.58 15.78
C GLN A 84 17.10 10.95 16.79
N PRO A 85 17.61 10.22 17.79
CA PRO A 85 16.77 9.69 18.85
C PRO A 85 16.18 10.84 19.67
N LEU A 86 14.86 10.94 19.70
CA LEU A 86 14.16 11.90 20.53
C LEU A 86 14.37 11.55 22.01
N ALA A 87 14.92 12.49 22.77
CA ALA A 87 15.29 12.29 24.18
C ALA A 87 14.14 11.81 25.08
N SER A 88 12.89 12.06 24.70
CA SER A 88 11.69 11.74 25.49
C SER A 88 10.74 10.73 24.83
N TRP A 89 11.02 10.26 23.62
CA TRP A 89 10.12 9.36 22.90
C TRP A 89 10.73 7.97 22.75
N THR A 90 10.19 7.03 23.51
CA THR A 90 10.40 5.60 23.32
C THR A 90 9.23 5.06 22.52
N PRO A 91 9.35 4.94 21.18
CA PRO A 91 8.30 4.31 20.42
C PRO A 91 8.10 2.89 20.92
N PRO A 92 6.85 2.39 20.99
CA PRO A 92 6.64 0.98 21.19
C PRO A 92 7.34 0.26 20.02
N GLN A 93 8.44 -0.45 20.30
CA GLN A 93 9.32 -1.06 19.30
C GLN A 93 8.55 -1.94 18.29
N LYS A 94 7.42 -2.52 18.74
CA LYS A 94 6.51 -3.34 17.94
C LYS A 94 5.65 -2.56 16.93
N SER A 95 5.52 -1.24 17.08
CA SER A 95 4.70 -0.37 16.22
C SER A 95 5.45 0.15 14.99
N LEU A 96 6.77 0.27 15.06
CA LEU A 96 7.61 0.81 13.99
C LEU A 96 8.12 -0.25 13.02
N SER A 97 7.93 -1.54 13.33
CA SER A 97 8.35 -2.65 12.50
C SER A 97 7.16 -3.51 12.10
N HIS A 98 6.97 -3.74 10.80
CA HIS A 98 5.94 -4.65 10.30
C HIS A 98 6.54 -5.62 9.28
N LYS A 99 6.15 -6.89 9.37
CA LYS A 99 6.57 -7.93 8.43
C LYS A 99 5.42 -8.25 7.48
N PHE A 100 5.67 -8.04 6.19
CA PHE A 100 4.79 -8.43 5.10
C PHE A 100 5.17 -9.85 4.66
N THR A 101 4.19 -10.75 4.62
CA THR A 101 4.40 -12.16 4.27
C THR A 101 4.06 -12.45 2.81
N THR A 102 3.20 -11.62 2.22
CA THR A 102 2.68 -11.77 0.87
C THR A 102 3.49 -10.93 -0.12
N ILE A 103 3.93 -9.73 0.28
CA ILE A 103 4.87 -8.92 -0.50
C ILE A 103 6.26 -9.58 -0.45
N ARG A 104 6.78 -9.98 -1.63
CA ARG A 104 8.09 -10.63 -1.77
C ARG A 104 9.13 -9.72 -2.42
N ARG A 105 8.69 -8.75 -3.21
CA ARG A 105 9.57 -7.80 -3.89
C ARG A 105 9.02 -6.39 -3.76
N ILE A 106 9.92 -5.48 -3.42
CA ILE A 106 9.70 -4.04 -3.49
C ILE A 106 10.81 -3.45 -4.35
N SER A 107 10.45 -2.52 -5.25
CA SER A 107 11.41 -1.79 -6.06
C SER A 107 10.92 -0.37 -6.30
N LEU A 108 11.83 0.60 -6.22
CA LEU A 108 11.54 1.99 -6.55
C LEU A 108 11.85 2.24 -8.03
N TYR A 109 10.98 3.01 -8.70
CA TYR A 109 11.16 3.47 -10.07
C TYR A 109 11.04 5.00 -10.13
N PRO A 110 11.99 5.72 -10.75
CA PRO A 110 13.28 5.21 -11.24
C PRO A 110 14.13 4.64 -10.09
N PRO A 111 14.98 3.64 -10.37
CA PRO A 111 15.85 3.09 -9.34
C PRO A 111 16.84 4.16 -8.87
N PRO A 112 17.08 4.29 -7.56
CA PRO A 112 18.09 5.20 -7.06
C PRO A 112 19.47 4.81 -7.61
N VAL A 113 20.28 5.82 -7.94
CA VAL A 113 21.59 5.62 -8.56
C VAL A 113 22.47 4.74 -7.65
N GLY A 114 22.89 3.58 -8.16
CA GLY A 114 23.75 2.64 -7.45
C GLY A 114 23.03 1.61 -6.57
N ASP A 115 21.70 1.60 -6.54
CA ASP A 115 20.95 0.67 -5.70
C ASP A 115 20.55 -0.61 -6.47
N THR A 116 21.24 -1.71 -6.18
CA THR A 116 20.89 -3.08 -6.62
C THR A 116 20.21 -3.88 -5.52
N SER A 117 19.92 -3.25 -4.37
CA SER A 117 19.40 -3.97 -3.22
C SER A 117 17.96 -4.46 -3.45
N LYS A 118 17.63 -5.62 -2.88
CA LYS A 118 16.27 -6.17 -2.83
C LYS A 118 15.42 -5.41 -1.80
N GLY A 119 15.44 -4.09 -1.85
CA GLY A 119 14.83 -3.24 -0.85
C GLY A 119 14.52 -1.84 -1.37
N ALA A 120 13.98 -1.01 -0.49
CA ALA A 120 13.76 0.39 -0.76
C ALA A 120 13.98 1.20 0.52
N LEU A 121 14.71 2.30 0.39
CA LEU A 121 14.89 3.30 1.43
C LEU A 121 14.07 4.53 1.06
N ILE A 122 13.09 4.87 1.88
CA ILE A 122 12.24 6.04 1.68
C ILE A 122 12.61 7.05 2.76
N LYS A 123 13.09 8.23 2.34
CA LYS A 123 13.53 9.31 3.23
C LYS A 123 12.46 10.39 3.34
N PHE A 124 12.31 10.92 4.54
CA PHE A 124 11.42 12.00 4.90
C PHE A 124 12.26 13.07 5.62
N MET A 125 12.39 14.23 4.99
CA MET A 125 13.22 15.33 5.48
C MET A 125 12.35 16.49 5.94
N SER A 126 12.50 16.83 7.21
CA SER A 126 11.76 17.89 7.91
C SER A 126 12.02 19.28 7.34
N GLY A 127 13.26 19.57 6.93
CA GLY A 127 13.74 20.89 6.47
C GLY A 127 13.11 21.47 5.20
N GLY A 128 12.09 20.82 4.65
CA GLY A 128 11.28 21.34 3.54
C GLY A 128 10.09 20.44 3.20
N ALA A 129 9.67 19.58 4.15
CA ALA A 129 8.73 18.49 3.92
C ALA A 129 9.06 17.65 2.67
N ILE A 130 10.35 17.40 2.44
CA ILE A 130 10.84 16.71 1.26
C ILE A 130 10.76 15.22 1.50
N MET A 131 10.16 14.49 0.56
CA MET A 131 10.04 13.03 0.59
C MET A 131 10.67 12.44 -0.67
N THR A 132 11.21 11.22 -0.56
CA THR A 132 11.60 10.43 -1.75
C THR A 132 10.43 10.34 -2.74
N LYS A 133 10.64 10.87 -3.96
CA LYS A 133 9.67 10.81 -5.05
C LYS A 133 9.88 9.57 -5.92
N GLY A 134 8.82 9.08 -6.54
CA GLY A 134 8.88 7.98 -7.51
C GLY A 134 7.70 7.02 -7.41
N ILE A 135 7.84 5.84 -8.02
CA ILE A 135 6.84 4.79 -8.03
C ILE A 135 7.38 3.58 -7.28
N LEU A 136 6.74 3.25 -6.17
CA LEU A 136 7.04 2.06 -5.40
C LEU A 136 6.23 0.88 -5.95
N ARG A 137 6.92 -0.07 -6.57
CA ARG A 137 6.33 -1.31 -7.05
C ARG A 137 6.40 -2.38 -5.98
N MET A 138 5.27 -3.01 -5.68
CA MET A 138 5.15 -4.14 -4.75
C MET A 138 4.65 -5.37 -5.53
N SER A 139 5.27 -6.52 -5.32
CA SER A 139 4.91 -7.76 -6.00
C SER A 139 4.91 -8.95 -5.05
N THR A 140 4.04 -9.93 -5.33
CA THR A 140 3.99 -11.21 -4.60
C THR A 140 5.06 -12.21 -5.03
N ALA A 141 5.83 -11.90 -6.07
CA ALA A 141 6.93 -12.73 -6.55
C ALA A 141 8.17 -11.90 -6.89
N GLU A 142 9.34 -12.54 -6.89
CA GLU A 142 10.59 -11.89 -7.31
C GLU A 142 10.62 -11.60 -8.81
N GLN A 143 9.97 -12.44 -9.61
CA GLN A 143 9.89 -12.31 -11.06
C GLN A 143 8.43 -12.22 -11.51
N ASP A 144 8.22 -11.54 -12.64
CA ASP A 144 6.91 -11.40 -13.23
C ASP A 144 6.47 -12.67 -13.94
N GLY A 145 5.22 -13.07 -13.74
CA GLY A 145 4.70 -14.32 -14.26
C GLY A 145 3.18 -14.45 -14.07
N PRO A 146 2.59 -15.51 -14.63
CA PRO A 146 1.16 -15.76 -14.50
C PRO A 146 0.79 -16.00 -13.04
N GLY A 147 -0.23 -15.28 -12.55
CA GLY A 147 -0.71 -15.37 -11.17
C GLY A 147 0.04 -14.50 -10.16
N VAL A 148 1.06 -13.76 -10.59
CA VAL A 148 1.73 -12.75 -9.75
C VAL A 148 0.85 -11.52 -9.61
N LEU A 149 0.68 -11.04 -8.39
CA LEU A 149 -0.03 -9.81 -8.11
C LEU A 149 0.99 -8.68 -7.96
N SER A 150 0.77 -7.58 -8.67
CA SER A 150 1.58 -6.37 -8.57
C SER A 150 0.70 -5.16 -8.22
N ARG A 151 1.24 -4.26 -7.42
CA ARG A 151 0.64 -2.97 -7.08
C ARG A 151 1.71 -1.89 -7.19
N TYR A 152 1.30 -0.72 -7.64
CA TYR A 152 2.16 0.44 -7.83
C TYR A 152 1.63 1.56 -6.94
N LEU A 153 2.50 2.08 -6.08
CA LEU A 153 2.21 3.21 -5.20
C LEU A 153 2.99 4.42 -5.72
N CYS A 154 2.26 5.47 -6.04
CA CYS A 154 2.87 6.74 -6.40
C CYS A 154 3.32 7.48 -5.13
N LEU A 155 4.57 7.95 -5.14
CA LEU A 155 5.17 8.82 -4.12
C LEU A 155 5.40 10.20 -4.77
N PRO A 156 4.38 11.06 -4.85
CA PRO A 156 4.50 12.39 -5.48
C PRO A 156 5.33 13.37 -4.63
N GLY A 157 5.39 13.13 -3.31
CA GLY A 157 5.92 14.04 -2.32
C GLY A 157 4.90 14.30 -1.22
N TYR A 158 5.23 15.18 -0.29
CA TYR A 158 4.29 15.74 0.68
C TYR A 158 3.94 17.17 0.24
N PRO A 159 2.68 17.65 0.37
CA PRO A 159 1.53 17.06 1.07
C PRO A 159 0.61 16.17 0.22
N ALA A 160 1.02 15.81 -0.99
CA ALA A 160 0.15 15.06 -1.91
C ALA A 160 -0.26 13.66 -1.38
N PRO A 161 -1.50 13.22 -1.66
CA PRO A 161 -2.03 11.98 -1.10
C PRO A 161 -1.37 10.73 -1.69
N LEU A 162 -1.04 9.78 -0.82
CA LEU A 162 -0.53 8.47 -1.22
C LEU A 162 -1.68 7.55 -1.68
N ALA A 163 -1.57 7.03 -2.91
CA ALA A 163 -2.54 6.11 -3.50
C ALA A 163 -1.87 4.97 -4.28
N SER A 164 -2.40 3.75 -4.16
CA SER A 164 -1.94 2.60 -4.94
C SER A 164 -2.91 2.22 -6.05
N VAL A 165 -2.38 1.74 -7.17
CA VAL A 165 -3.12 1.21 -8.30
C VAL A 165 -2.57 -0.15 -8.74
N ALA A 166 -3.42 -0.97 -9.36
CA ALA A 166 -3.03 -2.31 -9.85
C ALA A 166 -2.31 -2.26 -11.21
N ARG A 167 -2.58 -1.22 -12.01
CA ARG A 167 -1.92 -1.02 -13.30
C ARG A 167 -0.56 -0.37 -13.11
N GLN A 168 0.37 -0.65 -14.02
CA GLN A 168 1.64 0.06 -14.07
C GLN A 168 1.38 1.55 -14.32
N LEU A 169 1.98 2.39 -13.49
CA LEU A 169 1.93 3.85 -13.61
C LEU A 169 3.10 4.30 -14.48
N THR A 170 2.88 5.31 -15.31
CA THR A 170 3.97 6.12 -15.85
C THR A 170 4.35 7.21 -14.84
N GLU A 171 5.59 7.69 -14.93
CA GLU A 171 6.08 8.76 -14.07
C GLU A 171 5.25 10.04 -14.24
N GLU A 172 4.87 10.36 -15.47
CA GLU A 172 3.98 11.49 -15.80
C GLU A 172 2.62 11.39 -15.09
N GLU A 173 1.98 10.21 -15.07
CA GLU A 173 0.70 10.00 -14.38
C GLU A 173 0.81 10.16 -12.85
N CYS A 174 2.00 9.92 -12.30
CA CYS A 174 2.27 10.03 -10.88
C CYS A 174 2.56 11.48 -10.47
N LEU A 175 3.35 12.20 -11.27
CA LEU A 175 3.79 13.57 -10.97
C LEU A 175 2.76 14.64 -11.36
N THR A 176 1.98 14.46 -12.43
CA THR A 176 0.97 15.47 -12.85
C THR A 176 -0.14 15.70 -11.81
N LYS A 177 -0.36 14.75 -10.90
CA LYS A 177 -1.31 14.92 -9.79
C LYS A 177 -0.82 15.92 -8.73
N ASP A 178 0.49 16.11 -8.60
CA ASP A 178 1.12 17.03 -7.64
C ASP A 178 0.81 18.48 -8.04
N GLU A 179 1.08 18.85 -9.30
CA GLU A 179 0.88 20.22 -9.80
C GLU A 179 -0.58 20.68 -9.74
N ALA A 180 -1.52 19.78 -10.08
CA ALA A 180 -2.94 20.07 -10.01
C ALA A 180 -3.43 20.28 -8.57
N PHE A 181 -2.88 19.51 -7.62
CA PHE A 181 -3.22 19.62 -6.21
C PHE A 181 -2.66 20.90 -5.59
N ASP A 182 -1.40 21.25 -5.89
CA ASP A 182 -0.76 22.47 -5.41
C ASP A 182 -1.45 23.73 -5.94
N ALA A 183 -1.86 23.72 -7.21
CA ALA A 183 -2.65 24.81 -7.79
C ALA A 183 -4.00 24.99 -7.08
N GLN A 184 -4.66 23.88 -6.71
CA GLN A 184 -5.94 23.90 -6.00
C GLN A 184 -5.79 24.40 -4.56
N LEU A 185 -4.75 23.99 -3.85
CA LEU A 185 -4.40 24.47 -2.51
C LEU A 185 -4.11 25.97 -2.53
N THR A 186 -3.24 26.41 -3.44
CA THR A 186 -2.88 27.82 -3.59
C THR A 186 -4.11 28.66 -3.90
N GLY A 187 -4.99 28.18 -4.79
CA GLY A 187 -6.26 28.84 -5.10
C GLY A 187 -7.19 28.97 -3.90
N ARG A 188 -7.31 27.93 -3.06
CA ARG A 188 -8.13 27.98 -1.84
C ARG A 188 -7.55 28.92 -0.79
N THR A 189 -6.26 28.82 -0.48
CA THR A 189 -5.61 29.69 0.51
C THR A 189 -5.68 31.16 0.09
N MET A 190 -5.47 31.47 -1.20
CA MET A 190 -5.65 32.83 -1.72
C MET A 190 -7.11 33.32 -1.63
N GLY A 191 -8.08 32.43 -1.80
CA GLY A 191 -9.49 32.72 -1.62
C GLY A 191 -9.81 33.11 -0.17
N GLU A 192 -9.33 32.33 0.79
CA GLU A 192 -9.53 32.57 2.23
C GLU A 192 -8.87 33.90 2.68
N LEU A 193 -7.64 34.17 2.23
CA LEU A 193 -6.93 35.43 2.53
C LEU A 193 -7.62 36.67 1.96
N LYS A 194 -8.31 36.56 0.81
CA LYS A 194 -9.09 37.66 0.23
C LYS A 194 -10.39 37.92 0.99
N VAL A 195 -11.01 36.88 1.53
CA VAL A 195 -12.24 37.00 2.34
C VAL A 195 -11.93 37.69 3.67
N GLU A 196 -10.82 37.38 4.34
CA GLU A 196 -10.42 38.08 5.58
C GLU A 196 -10.13 39.58 5.36
N LYS A 197 -9.56 39.96 4.21
CA LYS A 197 -9.32 41.38 3.89
C LYS A 197 -10.59 42.15 3.50
N GLY A 198 -11.71 41.47 3.27
CA GLY A 198 -13.00 42.09 2.91
C GLY A 198 -13.92 42.40 4.10
N VAL A 199 -13.59 41.96 5.32
CA VAL A 199 -14.45 42.11 6.52
C VAL A 199 -14.02 43.29 7.41
N GLY A 200 -13.10 44.14 6.93
CA GLY A 200 -12.49 45.22 7.71
C GLY A 200 -12.75 46.65 7.25
N VAL A 201 -13.86 46.94 6.55
CA VAL A 201 -14.26 48.34 6.27
C VAL A 201 -15.77 48.49 6.37
N GLU A 202 -16.26 48.69 7.59
CA GLU A 202 -17.43 49.53 7.86
C GLU A 202 -17.46 49.84 9.37
N GLN A 203 -16.84 50.97 9.74
CA GLN A 203 -17.33 51.93 10.73
C GLN A 203 -16.44 53.17 10.74
#